data_AF-A0A455UCG9-F1
#
_entry.id   AF-A0A455UCG9-F1
#
_cell.length_a   1.000
_cell.length_b   1.000
_cell.length_c   1.000
_cell.angle_alpha   90.00
_cell.angle_beta   90.00
_cell.angle_gamma   90.00
#
_symmetry.space_group_name_H-M   'P 1'
#
loop_
_entity.id
_entity.type
_entity.pdbx_description
1 polymer ?
#
loop_
_entity_poly.entity_id
_entity_poly.type
_entity_poly.pdbx_seq_one_letter_code
_entity_poly.pdbx_strand_id
1 'polypeptide(L)'
;MPPYSLLASNNPHQERVLVIYTGGTIGMQPHANGLAPGGDFAKRMTIALSQLPIAQQHALPPYEVISYTTLIDSSAATPLTWQQLARDISDQLTAYTGFVIIHGTDTLSWTAASLAYQLQGLDRPVVVTGSMLPLEAPDSDAVGNLHGALQFASKPALQEVAIYFAGQLLRGTRAIKQHSEAVIAFASPNYPLLGERVGDDFVYYPSRGLGLQQRGAPRFELPDYRLVNQGEGRTHRPVARNFSLAIGRLVE
;
A
#
# COMPACT_ATOMS: atom_id res chain seq x y z
N MET A 1 -1.45 36.31 -26.59
CA MET A 1 -1.79 35.13 -25.77
C MET A 1 -1.66 33.90 -26.64
N PRO A 2 -0.69 33.01 -26.41
CA PRO A 2 -0.64 31.74 -27.11
C PRO A 2 -1.54 30.72 -26.40
N PRO A 3 -2.26 29.86 -27.12
CA PRO A 3 -3.03 28.79 -26.51
C PRO A 3 -2.05 27.72 -25.97
N TYR A 4 -2.20 27.39 -24.69
CA TYR A 4 -1.56 26.21 -24.11
C TYR A 4 -2.11 24.96 -24.82
N SER A 5 -1.28 24.35 -25.65
CA SER A 5 -1.53 23.03 -26.20
C SER A 5 -1.35 22.00 -25.09
N LEU A 6 -2.46 21.42 -24.62
CA LEU A 6 -2.45 20.20 -23.81
C LEU A 6 -2.07 19.03 -24.71
N LEU A 7 -0.78 18.89 -24.98
CA LEU A 7 -0.23 17.58 -25.26
C LEU A 7 -0.16 16.86 -23.93
N ALA A 8 -1.27 16.19 -23.58
CA ALA A 8 -1.18 15.03 -22.71
C ALA A 8 -0.21 14.08 -23.42
N SER A 9 1.05 14.07 -22.97
CA SER A 9 1.99 13.04 -23.32
C SER A 9 1.38 11.75 -22.78
N ASN A 10 0.66 11.04 -23.64
CA ASN A 10 0.03 9.78 -23.29
C ASN A 10 1.13 8.74 -23.16
N ASN A 11 1.85 8.79 -22.03
CA ASN A 11 2.90 7.84 -21.74
C ASN A 11 2.20 6.58 -21.25
N PRO A 12 2.18 5.48 -22.02
CA PRO A 12 1.39 4.28 -21.70
C PRO A 12 1.79 3.63 -20.36
N HIS A 13 2.88 4.08 -19.74
CA HIS A 13 3.28 3.72 -18.38
C HIS A 13 2.48 4.47 -17.30
N GLN A 14 2.09 5.73 -17.52
CA GLN A 14 1.45 6.56 -16.49
C GLN A 14 0.08 6.03 -16.05
N GLU A 15 -0.66 5.33 -16.91
CA GLU A 15 -1.98 4.78 -16.56
C GLU A 15 -1.92 3.43 -15.82
N ARG A 16 -0.72 2.94 -15.46
CA ARG A 16 -0.55 1.62 -14.86
C ARG A 16 -0.44 1.67 -13.34
N VAL A 17 -0.89 0.59 -12.72
CA VAL A 17 -0.62 0.27 -11.31
C VAL A 17 0.67 -0.53 -11.21
N LEU A 18 1.59 -0.15 -10.33
CA LEU A 18 2.75 -0.97 -9.99
C LEU A 18 2.42 -1.91 -8.84
N VAL A 19 2.59 -3.21 -9.07
CA VAL A 19 2.50 -4.25 -8.05
C VAL A 19 3.92 -4.58 -7.59
N ILE A 20 4.20 -4.36 -6.31
CA ILE A 20 5.48 -4.70 -5.69
C ILE A 20 5.26 -5.96 -4.83
N TYR A 21 5.77 -7.10 -5.30
CA TYR A 21 5.78 -8.33 -4.54
C TYR A 21 6.99 -8.37 -3.61
N THR A 22 6.72 -8.18 -2.32
CA THR A 22 7.77 -8.15 -1.30
C THR A 22 7.90 -9.46 -0.54
N GLY A 23 6.95 -10.39 -0.65
CA GLY A 23 6.96 -11.67 0.05
C GLY A 23 5.60 -12.05 0.63
N GLY A 24 5.61 -12.90 1.65
CA GLY A 24 4.41 -13.39 2.33
C GLY A 24 3.80 -14.67 1.74
N THR A 25 2.85 -15.24 2.49
CA THR A 25 2.22 -16.54 2.22
C THR A 25 1.65 -16.65 0.81
N ILE A 26 1.11 -15.56 0.28
CA ILE A 26 0.53 -15.46 -1.07
C ILE A 26 1.42 -16.02 -2.17
N GLY A 27 2.74 -15.79 -2.10
CA GLY A 27 3.69 -16.27 -3.11
C GLY A 27 4.40 -17.56 -2.72
N MET A 28 4.04 -18.18 -1.59
CA MET A 28 4.60 -19.48 -1.21
C MET A 28 3.98 -20.60 -2.04
N GLN A 29 4.64 -21.76 -2.07
CA GLN A 29 4.18 -22.99 -2.69
C GLN A 29 4.50 -24.19 -1.78
N PRO A 30 3.75 -25.30 -1.93
CA PRO A 30 4.09 -26.55 -1.24
C PRO A 30 5.50 -27.02 -1.62
N HIS A 31 6.29 -27.32 -0.60
CA HIS A 31 7.62 -27.91 -0.70
C HIS A 31 7.74 -29.08 0.29
N ALA A 32 8.80 -29.88 0.18
CA ALA A 32 8.97 -31.09 1.00
C ALA A 32 8.92 -30.83 2.52
N ASN A 33 9.33 -29.62 2.97
CA ASN A 33 9.40 -29.24 4.38
C ASN A 33 8.36 -28.17 4.77
N GLY A 34 7.23 -28.11 4.05
CA GLY A 34 6.19 -27.11 4.27
C GLY A 34 6.14 -26.05 3.16
N LEU A 35 5.68 -24.85 3.48
CA LEU A 35 5.58 -23.77 2.50
C LEU A 35 6.93 -23.05 2.34
N ALA A 36 7.29 -22.73 1.09
CA ALA A 36 8.44 -21.89 0.77
C ALA A 36 8.09 -20.93 -0.40
N PRO A 37 8.70 -19.74 -0.49
CA PRO A 37 8.57 -18.91 -1.69
C PRO A 37 9.01 -19.67 -2.94
N GLY A 38 8.31 -19.49 -4.06
CA GLY A 38 8.59 -20.28 -5.25
C GLY A 38 8.14 -19.65 -6.56
N GLY A 39 8.90 -19.93 -7.63
CA GLY A 39 8.52 -19.61 -9.00
C GLY A 39 8.43 -18.12 -9.34
N ASP A 40 7.96 -17.85 -10.55
CA ASP A 40 7.71 -16.51 -11.07
C ASP A 40 6.34 -16.01 -10.58
N PHE A 41 6.34 -15.17 -9.54
CA PHE A 41 5.11 -14.65 -8.96
C PHE A 41 4.30 -13.80 -9.95
N ALA A 42 4.95 -13.02 -10.83
CA ALA A 42 4.27 -12.20 -11.82
C ALA A 42 3.46 -13.06 -12.80
N LYS A 43 4.07 -14.14 -13.30
CA LYS A 43 3.39 -15.10 -14.17
C LYS A 43 2.25 -15.82 -13.44
N ARG A 44 2.48 -16.26 -12.20
CA ARG A 44 1.47 -16.93 -11.36
C ARG A 44 0.27 -16.02 -11.08
N MET A 45 0.52 -14.77 -10.70
CA MET A 45 -0.52 -13.75 -10.49
C MET A 45 -1.35 -13.53 -11.77
N THR A 46 -0.70 -13.46 -12.93
CA THR A 46 -1.39 -13.29 -14.22
C THR A 46 -2.32 -14.48 -14.51
N ILE A 47 -1.85 -15.71 -14.28
CA ILE A 47 -2.67 -16.93 -14.47
C ILE A 47 -3.84 -16.95 -13.48
N ALA A 48 -3.62 -16.57 -12.23
CA ALA A 48 -4.66 -16.57 -11.20
C ALA A 48 -5.74 -15.51 -11.51
N LEU A 49 -5.36 -14.31 -11.93
CA LEU A 49 -6.31 -13.25 -12.30
C LEU A 49 -7.07 -13.57 -13.60
N SER A 50 -6.50 -14.36 -14.52
CA SER A 50 -7.21 -14.80 -15.72
C SER A 50 -8.29 -15.86 -15.46
N GLN A 51 -8.44 -16.32 -14.21
CA GLN A 51 -9.52 -17.21 -13.78
C GLN A 51 -10.75 -16.43 -13.26
N LEU A 52 -10.66 -15.12 -13.09
CA LEU A 52 -11.81 -14.29 -12.72
C LEU A 52 -12.91 -14.37 -13.80
N PRO A 53 -14.18 -14.07 -13.48
CA PRO A 53 -15.21 -13.87 -14.51
C PRO A 53 -14.77 -12.84 -15.56
N ILE A 54 -15.10 -13.05 -16.83
CA ILE A 54 -14.64 -12.22 -17.97
C ILE A 54 -14.90 -10.72 -17.73
N ALA A 55 -16.06 -10.37 -17.19
CA ALA A 55 -16.39 -8.98 -16.86
C ALA A 55 -15.42 -8.36 -15.85
N GLN A 56 -15.01 -9.13 -14.84
CA GLN A 56 -14.02 -8.69 -13.84
C GLN A 56 -12.61 -8.61 -14.43
N GLN A 57 -12.24 -9.54 -15.33
CA GLN A 57 -10.97 -9.47 -16.04
C GLN A 57 -10.84 -8.18 -16.86
N HIS A 58 -11.89 -7.83 -17.61
CA HIS A 58 -11.93 -6.60 -18.41
C HIS A 58 -11.94 -5.32 -17.56
N ALA A 59 -12.36 -5.42 -16.30
CA ALA A 59 -12.36 -4.31 -15.35
C ALA A 59 -11.04 -4.15 -14.60
N LEU A 60 -10.06 -5.05 -14.78
CA LEU A 60 -8.74 -4.91 -14.16
C LEU A 60 -8.02 -3.71 -14.78
N PRO A 61 -7.42 -2.82 -13.96
CA PRO A 61 -6.54 -1.79 -14.48
C PRO A 61 -5.29 -2.43 -15.10
N PRO A 62 -4.63 -1.78 -16.06
CA PRO A 62 -3.33 -2.26 -16.52
C PRO A 62 -2.34 -2.19 -15.36
N TYR A 63 -1.55 -3.24 -15.20
CA TYR A 63 -0.59 -3.34 -14.09
C TYR A 63 0.76 -3.92 -14.55
N GLU A 64 1.79 -3.60 -13.79
CA GLU A 64 3.13 -4.18 -13.91
C GLU A 64 3.50 -4.83 -12.57
N VAL A 65 4.18 -5.98 -12.60
CA VAL A 65 4.58 -6.68 -11.38
C VAL A 65 6.10 -6.71 -11.29
N ILE A 66 6.65 -6.17 -10.21
CA ILE A 66 8.05 -6.34 -9.83
C ILE A 66 8.13 -7.20 -8.58
N SER A 67 9.13 -8.07 -8.53
CA SER A 67 9.39 -8.92 -7.36
C SER A 67 10.71 -8.53 -6.73
N TYR A 68 10.72 -8.42 -5.41
CA TYR A 68 11.98 -8.29 -4.67
C TYR A 68 12.84 -9.54 -4.87
N THR A 69 14.14 -9.32 -5.06
CA THR A 69 15.11 -10.42 -5.19
C THR A 69 15.28 -11.16 -3.86
N THR A 70 15.38 -10.41 -2.76
CA THR A 70 15.33 -10.93 -1.39
C THR A 70 13.97 -10.62 -0.80
N LEU A 71 13.12 -11.66 -0.70
CA LEU A 71 11.79 -11.52 -0.13
C LEU A 71 11.85 -11.24 1.38
N ILE A 72 10.92 -10.43 1.84
CA ILE A 72 10.72 -10.07 3.23
C ILE A 72 9.86 -11.15 3.88
N ASP A 73 10.41 -11.80 4.92
CA ASP A 73 9.58 -12.42 5.95
C ASP A 73 9.00 -11.30 6.80
N SER A 74 7.67 -11.13 6.77
CA SER A 74 7.01 -10.04 7.48
C SER A 74 7.29 -10.09 8.98
N SER A 75 7.44 -11.28 9.58
CA SER A 75 7.75 -11.40 11.01
C SER A 75 9.12 -10.81 11.38
N ALA A 76 10.03 -10.70 10.39
CA ALA A 76 11.37 -10.14 10.50
C ALA A 76 11.50 -8.75 9.82
N ALA A 77 10.39 -8.12 9.43
CA ALA A 77 10.42 -6.79 8.83
C ALA A 77 10.93 -5.75 9.83
N THR A 78 11.85 -4.89 9.38
CA THR A 78 12.48 -3.85 10.20
C THR A 78 12.16 -2.45 9.68
N PRO A 79 12.43 -1.38 10.46
CA PRO A 79 12.34 -0.02 9.95
C PRO A 79 13.17 0.23 8.68
N LEU A 80 14.32 -0.44 8.52
CA LEU A 80 15.12 -0.35 7.29
C LEU A 80 14.41 -0.97 6.10
N THR A 81 13.70 -2.09 6.33
CA THR A 81 12.87 -2.73 5.32
C THR A 81 11.76 -1.80 4.85
N TRP A 82 11.06 -1.13 5.77
CA TRP A 82 10.01 -0.17 5.43
C TRP A 82 10.56 1.07 4.73
N GLN A 83 11.76 1.51 5.11
CA GLN A 83 12.43 2.64 4.48
C GLN A 83 12.83 2.33 3.04
N GLN A 84 13.33 1.12 2.79
CA GLN A 84 13.64 0.67 1.45
C GLN A 84 12.38 0.67 0.57
N LEU A 85 11.30 0.07 1.08
CA LEU A 85 10.04 0.02 0.37
C LEU A 85 9.46 1.42 0.08
N ALA A 86 9.55 2.35 1.03
CA ALA A 86 9.11 3.74 0.82
C ALA A 86 9.93 4.44 -0.28
N ARG A 87 11.25 4.22 -0.33
CA ARG A 87 12.11 4.73 -1.41
C ARG A 87 11.72 4.13 -2.76
N ASP A 88 11.55 2.82 -2.83
CA ASP A 88 11.20 2.13 -4.07
C ASP A 88 9.86 2.64 -4.64
N ILE A 89 8.87 2.90 -3.78
CA ILE A 89 7.61 3.53 -4.18
C ILE A 89 7.86 4.97 -4.65
N SER A 90 8.61 5.76 -3.87
CA SER A 90 8.92 7.17 -4.17
C SER A 90 9.59 7.34 -5.53
N ASP A 91 10.56 6.49 -5.86
CA ASP A 91 11.31 6.53 -7.11
C ASP A 91 10.44 6.22 -8.33
N GLN A 92 9.33 5.51 -8.12
CA GLN A 92 8.38 5.10 -9.16
C GLN A 92 7.15 6.01 -9.25
N LEU A 93 7.05 7.05 -8.40
CA LEU A 93 5.90 7.95 -8.41
C LEU A 93 5.69 8.57 -9.81
N THR A 94 6.71 9.06 -10.50
CA THR A 94 6.47 9.71 -11.80
C THR A 94 6.00 8.76 -12.91
N ALA A 95 6.19 7.44 -12.73
CA ALA A 95 5.91 6.43 -13.74
C ALA A 95 4.53 5.75 -13.58
N TYR A 96 3.94 5.73 -12.38
CA TYR A 96 2.72 4.97 -12.08
C TYR A 96 1.64 5.80 -11.38
N THR A 97 0.38 5.45 -11.65
CA THR A 97 -0.82 6.11 -11.09
C THR A 97 -1.29 5.53 -9.77
N GLY A 98 -0.75 4.38 -9.36
CA GLY A 98 -1.08 3.74 -8.09
C GLY A 98 -0.18 2.54 -7.81
N PHE A 99 -0.22 2.06 -6.58
CA PHE A 99 0.63 0.96 -6.12
C PHE A 99 -0.18 -0.09 -5.39
N VAL A 100 0.14 -1.36 -5.65
CA VAL A 100 -0.25 -2.49 -4.81
C VAL A 100 1.01 -3.08 -4.18
N ILE A 101 1.04 -3.15 -2.86
CA ILE A 101 2.16 -3.76 -2.13
C ILE A 101 1.69 -5.11 -1.60
N ILE A 102 2.28 -6.18 -2.10
CA ILE A 102 1.99 -7.54 -1.64
C ILE A 102 2.99 -7.90 -0.55
N HIS A 103 2.48 -8.13 0.66
CA HIS A 103 3.28 -8.31 1.87
C HIS A 103 2.75 -9.47 2.74
N GLY A 104 3.62 -10.04 3.57
CA GLY A 104 3.21 -11.02 4.59
C GLY A 104 2.33 -10.39 5.68
N THR A 105 1.38 -11.15 6.22
CA THR A 105 0.29 -10.60 7.04
C THR A 105 0.73 -10.22 8.46
N ASP A 106 1.77 -10.84 9.03
CA ASP A 106 2.16 -10.65 10.44
C ASP A 106 2.46 -9.21 10.83
N THR A 107 3.10 -8.46 9.93
CA THR A 107 3.43 -7.04 10.14
C THR A 107 2.85 -6.13 9.08
N LEU A 108 1.88 -6.60 8.29
CA LEU A 108 1.26 -5.83 7.22
C LEU A 108 0.71 -4.48 7.71
N SER A 109 0.02 -4.45 8.86
CA SER A 109 -0.49 -3.21 9.46
C SER A 109 0.63 -2.25 9.88
N TRP A 110 1.76 -2.77 10.34
CA TRP A 110 2.94 -1.97 10.70
C TRP A 110 3.60 -1.38 9.46
N THR A 111 3.78 -2.18 8.40
CA THR A 111 4.29 -1.70 7.11
C THR A 111 3.38 -0.61 6.55
N ALA A 112 2.06 -0.82 6.51
CA ALA A 112 1.12 0.18 6.02
C ALA A 112 1.15 1.49 6.83
N ALA A 113 1.21 1.41 8.16
CA ALA A 113 1.32 2.58 9.01
C ALA A 113 2.65 3.31 8.78
N SER A 114 3.77 2.59 8.67
CA SER A 114 5.08 3.18 8.38
C SER A 114 5.08 3.90 7.03
N LEU A 115 4.60 3.25 5.96
CA LEU A 115 4.49 3.85 4.64
C LEU A 115 3.62 5.11 4.65
N ALA A 116 2.51 5.11 5.37
CA ALA A 116 1.63 6.28 5.48
C ALA A 116 2.34 7.50 6.10
N TYR A 117 3.26 7.27 7.05
CA TYR A 117 4.04 8.34 7.64
C TYR A 117 5.24 8.76 6.77
N GLN A 118 5.85 7.84 6.03
CA GLN A 118 6.99 8.13 5.16
C GLN A 118 6.57 8.82 3.86
N LEU A 119 5.46 8.39 3.25
CA LEU A 119 4.94 8.90 1.97
C LEU A 119 3.99 10.10 2.20
N GLN A 120 4.50 11.18 2.79
CA GLN A 120 3.70 12.39 3.01
C GLN A 120 3.35 13.10 1.69
N GLY A 121 2.14 13.65 1.62
CA GLY A 121 1.66 14.34 0.43
C GLY A 121 1.42 13.41 -0.77
N LEU A 122 1.21 12.12 -0.51
CA LEU A 122 0.83 11.14 -1.53
C LEU A 122 -0.47 11.57 -2.20
N ASP A 123 -0.43 11.73 -3.52
CA ASP A 123 -1.54 12.22 -4.36
C ASP A 123 -2.24 11.08 -5.13
N ARG A 124 -1.97 9.84 -4.74
CA ARG A 124 -2.43 8.62 -5.41
C ARG A 124 -2.52 7.42 -4.44
N PRO A 125 -3.13 6.30 -4.84
CA PRO A 125 -3.30 5.18 -3.93
C PRO A 125 -2.04 4.33 -3.78
N VAL A 126 -1.79 3.92 -2.53
CA VAL A 126 -0.89 2.82 -2.19
C VAL A 126 -1.71 1.81 -1.37
N VAL A 127 -2.00 0.65 -1.95
CA VAL A 127 -2.82 -0.38 -1.32
C VAL A 127 -1.96 -1.56 -0.92
N VAL A 128 -1.83 -1.79 0.39
CA VAL A 128 -1.12 -2.96 0.93
C VAL A 128 -2.09 -4.11 1.05
N THR A 129 -1.68 -5.29 0.59
CA THR A 129 -2.48 -6.51 0.66
C THR A 129 -1.59 -7.74 0.88
N GLY A 130 -2.23 -8.89 1.07
CA GLY A 130 -1.58 -10.18 1.27
C GLY A 130 -2.63 -11.28 1.20
N SER A 131 -2.32 -12.45 1.76
CA SER A 131 -3.29 -13.53 1.91
C SER A 131 -2.93 -14.42 3.10
N MET A 132 -3.93 -15.11 3.63
CA MET A 132 -3.73 -16.14 4.64
C MET A 132 -3.27 -17.46 4.01
N LEU A 133 -3.69 -17.74 2.77
CA LEU A 133 -3.33 -18.94 2.02
C LEU A 133 -2.47 -18.64 0.78
N PRO A 134 -1.63 -19.58 0.33
CA PRO A 134 -0.92 -19.47 -0.94
C PRO A 134 -1.85 -19.18 -2.12
N LEU A 135 -1.35 -18.50 -3.16
CA LEU A 135 -2.15 -18.09 -4.32
C LEU A 135 -2.93 -19.24 -4.98
N GLU A 136 -2.30 -20.40 -5.14
CA GLU A 136 -2.89 -21.58 -5.80
C GLU A 136 -3.53 -22.56 -4.81
N ALA A 137 -3.60 -22.23 -3.52
CA ALA A 137 -4.28 -23.09 -2.56
C ALA A 137 -5.80 -23.13 -2.87
N PRO A 138 -6.46 -24.27 -2.65
CA PRO A 138 -7.91 -24.33 -2.65
C PRO A 138 -8.50 -23.29 -1.68
N ASP A 139 -9.57 -22.63 -2.12
CA ASP A 139 -10.28 -21.60 -1.34
C ASP A 139 -9.39 -20.43 -0.86
N SER A 140 -8.30 -20.17 -1.58
CA SER A 140 -7.39 -19.08 -1.26
C SER A 140 -8.06 -17.71 -1.32
N ASP A 141 -7.82 -16.88 -0.30
CA ASP A 141 -8.22 -15.49 -0.23
C ASP A 141 -7.39 -14.58 -1.15
N ALA A 142 -6.28 -15.10 -1.71
CA ALA A 142 -5.32 -14.35 -2.51
C ALA A 142 -5.92 -13.66 -3.74
N VAL A 143 -6.69 -14.38 -4.57
CA VAL A 143 -7.24 -13.82 -5.82
C VAL A 143 -8.21 -12.68 -5.53
N GLY A 144 -9.08 -12.85 -4.54
CA GLY A 144 -10.01 -11.81 -4.10
C GLY A 144 -9.31 -10.57 -3.54
N ASN A 145 -8.26 -10.79 -2.74
CA ASN A 145 -7.44 -9.71 -2.18
C ASN A 145 -6.67 -8.95 -3.28
N LEU A 146 -6.03 -9.65 -4.22
CA LEU A 146 -5.32 -9.04 -5.35
C LEU A 146 -6.26 -8.25 -6.26
N HIS A 147 -7.41 -8.83 -6.62
CA HIS A 147 -8.40 -8.17 -7.47
C HIS A 147 -8.86 -6.85 -6.84
N GLY A 148 -9.29 -6.87 -5.59
CA GLY A 148 -9.74 -5.63 -4.95
C GLY A 148 -8.63 -4.64 -4.67
N ALA A 149 -7.42 -5.10 -4.36
CA ALA A 149 -6.27 -4.21 -4.20
C ALA A 149 -5.97 -3.45 -5.50
N LEU A 150 -5.96 -4.14 -6.65
CA LEU A 150 -5.82 -3.51 -7.96
C LEU A 150 -6.96 -2.50 -8.24
N GLN A 151 -8.20 -2.86 -7.94
CA GLN A 151 -9.36 -1.99 -8.16
C GLN A 151 -9.37 -0.73 -7.28
N PHE A 152 -8.83 -0.79 -6.06
CA PHE A 152 -8.66 0.40 -5.22
C PHE A 152 -7.40 1.19 -5.59
N ALA A 153 -6.34 0.52 -6.05
CA ALA A 153 -5.13 1.17 -6.55
C ALA A 153 -5.33 1.91 -7.89
N SER A 154 -6.45 1.70 -8.58
CA SER A 154 -6.83 2.48 -9.77
C SER A 154 -7.76 3.66 -9.46
N LYS A 155 -8.06 3.96 -8.18
CA LYS A 155 -8.91 5.08 -7.78
C LYS A 155 -8.07 6.30 -7.38
N PRO A 156 -7.97 7.36 -8.22
CA PRO A 156 -7.10 8.51 -7.93
C PRO A 156 -7.54 9.31 -6.70
N ALA A 157 -8.81 9.19 -6.29
CA ALA A 157 -9.34 9.84 -5.10
C ALA A 157 -8.90 9.19 -3.78
N LEU A 158 -8.32 7.98 -3.82
CA LEU A 158 -7.71 7.32 -2.68
C LEU A 158 -6.26 7.83 -2.57
N GLN A 159 -6.06 8.96 -1.93
CA GLN A 159 -4.75 9.63 -1.80
C GLN A 159 -4.11 9.32 -0.44
N GLU A 160 -3.96 8.03 -0.13
CA GLU A 160 -3.39 7.56 1.14
C GLU A 160 -2.90 6.11 1.02
N VAL A 161 -2.18 5.67 2.06
CA VAL A 161 -1.84 4.26 2.23
C VAL A 161 -3.01 3.54 2.92
N ALA A 162 -3.56 2.55 2.24
CA ALA A 162 -4.66 1.73 2.71
C ALA A 162 -4.29 0.25 2.73
N ILE A 163 -5.05 -0.54 3.49
CA ILE A 163 -5.00 -2.00 3.45
C ILE A 163 -6.26 -2.49 2.78
N TYR A 164 -6.14 -3.39 1.82
CA TYR A 164 -7.29 -4.12 1.30
C TYR A 164 -7.17 -5.60 1.66
N PHE A 165 -8.16 -6.12 2.38
CA PHE A 165 -8.20 -7.52 2.82
C PHE A 165 -9.65 -7.97 3.03
N ALA A 166 -9.99 -9.17 2.57
CA ALA A 166 -11.31 -9.80 2.80
C ALA A 166 -12.51 -8.90 2.45
N GLY A 167 -12.43 -8.17 1.33
CA GLY A 167 -13.51 -7.29 0.88
C GLY A 167 -13.54 -5.90 1.51
N GLN A 168 -12.62 -5.58 2.41
CA GLN A 168 -12.61 -4.32 3.17
C GLN A 168 -11.39 -3.48 2.83
N LEU A 169 -11.60 -2.17 2.60
CA LEU A 169 -10.54 -1.18 2.48
C LEU A 169 -10.42 -0.40 3.80
N LEU A 170 -9.31 -0.60 4.51
CA LEU A 170 -9.01 -0.01 5.81
C LEU A 170 -7.93 1.07 5.67
N ARG A 171 -7.98 2.13 6.48
CA ARG A 171 -6.87 3.09 6.55
C ARG A 171 -5.64 2.42 7.18
N GLY A 172 -4.49 2.51 6.53
CA GLY A 172 -3.26 1.81 6.95
C GLY A 172 -2.87 2.10 8.40
N THR A 173 -2.92 3.38 8.81
CA THR A 173 -2.58 3.82 10.19
C THR A 173 -3.66 3.49 11.24
N ARG A 174 -4.78 2.90 10.84
CA ARG A 174 -5.91 2.58 11.73
C ARG A 174 -6.23 1.09 11.77
N ALA A 175 -5.52 0.27 11.00
CA ALA A 175 -5.74 -1.16 10.92
C ALA A 175 -4.85 -1.92 11.91
N ILE A 176 -5.34 -3.04 12.41
CA ILE A 176 -4.59 -4.02 13.19
C ILE A 176 -4.84 -5.43 12.66
N LYS A 177 -3.87 -6.34 12.78
CA LYS A 177 -4.10 -7.77 12.61
C LYS A 177 -4.83 -8.27 13.86
N GLN A 178 -6.08 -8.69 13.71
CA GLN A 178 -6.93 -9.17 14.80
C GLN A 178 -6.90 -10.70 14.91
N HIS A 179 -6.72 -11.41 13.79
CA HIS A 179 -6.75 -12.87 13.75
C HIS A 179 -5.59 -13.43 12.91
N SER A 180 -5.09 -14.59 13.32
CA SER A 180 -4.00 -15.30 12.64
C SER A 180 -4.47 -16.39 11.67
N GLU A 181 -5.74 -16.78 11.75
CA GLU A 181 -6.31 -17.89 10.95
C GLU A 181 -7.62 -17.53 10.25
N ALA A 182 -8.33 -16.49 10.71
CA ALA A 182 -9.60 -16.10 10.12
C ALA A 182 -9.41 -15.38 8.78
N VAL A 183 -10.35 -15.57 7.86
CA VAL A 183 -10.39 -14.87 6.56
C VAL A 183 -10.41 -13.34 6.77
N ILE A 184 -11.22 -12.85 7.72
CA ILE A 184 -11.19 -11.45 8.15
C ILE A 184 -10.08 -11.27 9.19
N ALA A 185 -8.85 -11.17 8.69
CA ALA A 185 -7.65 -11.09 9.54
C ALA A 185 -7.39 -9.69 10.11
N PHE A 186 -7.88 -8.63 9.44
CA PHE A 186 -7.62 -7.23 9.78
C PHE A 186 -8.89 -6.50 10.19
N ALA A 187 -8.75 -5.55 11.11
CA ALA A 187 -9.85 -4.69 11.56
C ALA A 187 -9.36 -3.24 11.74
N SER A 188 -10.30 -2.29 11.67
CA SER A 188 -10.05 -0.89 12.05
C SER A 188 -10.99 -0.50 13.20
N PRO A 189 -10.58 -0.73 14.47
CA PRO A 189 -11.50 -0.59 15.60
C PRO A 189 -12.03 0.83 15.82
N ASN A 190 -11.23 1.84 15.45
CA ASN A 190 -11.48 3.25 15.80
C ASN A 190 -11.64 4.15 14.56
N TYR A 191 -11.82 3.58 13.36
CA TYR A 191 -12.06 4.36 12.15
C TYR A 191 -12.94 3.55 11.17
N PRO A 192 -13.92 4.18 10.50
CA PRO A 192 -14.74 3.46 9.53
C PRO A 192 -13.93 3.00 8.32
N LEU A 193 -14.44 1.99 7.61
CA LEU A 193 -13.87 1.55 6.33
C LEU A 193 -13.79 2.72 5.34
N LEU A 194 -12.70 2.80 4.59
CA LEU A 194 -12.53 3.74 3.48
C LEU A 194 -13.29 3.30 2.23
N GLY A 195 -13.60 2.01 2.14
CA GLY A 195 -14.30 1.40 1.03
C GLY A 195 -14.55 -0.07 1.31
N GLU A 196 -15.34 -0.70 0.46
CA GLU A 196 -15.62 -2.13 0.54
C GLU A 196 -16.01 -2.69 -0.82
N ARG A 197 -15.96 -4.01 -0.95
CA ARG A 197 -16.53 -4.73 -2.07
C ARG A 197 -18.00 -5.05 -1.79
N VAL A 198 -18.90 -4.61 -2.65
CA VAL A 198 -20.34 -4.89 -2.60
C VAL A 198 -20.74 -5.65 -3.85
N GLY A 199 -20.89 -6.97 -3.75
CA GLY A 199 -21.09 -7.83 -4.92
C GLY A 199 -19.87 -7.76 -5.85
N ASP A 200 -20.08 -7.29 -7.07
CA ASP A 200 -19.00 -7.09 -8.06
C ASP A 200 -18.43 -5.66 -8.06
N ASP A 201 -19.00 -4.74 -7.28
CA ASP A 201 -18.56 -3.36 -7.22
C ASP A 201 -17.51 -3.12 -6.12
N PHE A 202 -16.57 -2.21 -6.41
CA PHE A 202 -15.57 -1.73 -5.46
C PHE A 202 -15.86 -0.28 -5.09
N VAL A 203 -16.57 -0.10 -3.98
CA VAL A 203 -17.09 1.19 -3.53
C VAL A 203 -16.05 1.88 -2.64
N TYR A 204 -15.63 3.08 -3.03
CA TYR A 204 -14.80 3.96 -2.21
C TYR A 204 -15.67 5.05 -1.57
N TYR A 205 -15.35 5.46 -0.35
CA TYR A 205 -16.03 6.52 0.40
C TYR A 205 -15.13 7.76 0.53
N PRO A 206 -15.13 8.68 -0.45
CA PRO A 206 -14.23 9.83 -0.47
C PRO A 206 -14.27 10.70 0.79
N SER A 207 -15.46 10.86 1.41
CA SER A 207 -15.65 11.64 2.63
C SER A 207 -14.86 11.14 3.84
N ARG A 208 -14.40 9.88 3.80
CA ARG A 208 -13.58 9.25 4.84
C ARG A 208 -12.08 9.30 4.52
N GLY A 209 -11.70 9.65 3.29
CA GLY A 209 -10.32 9.69 2.83
C GLY A 209 -9.56 10.99 3.17
N LEU A 210 -8.23 10.92 3.19
CA LEU A 210 -7.35 12.06 3.49
C LEU A 210 -7.31 13.11 2.37
N GLY A 211 -7.58 12.73 1.11
CA GLY A 211 -7.59 13.66 -0.02
C GLY A 211 -8.57 14.83 0.13
N LEU A 212 -9.65 14.63 0.91
CA LEU A 212 -10.57 15.71 1.31
C LEU A 212 -10.20 16.35 2.66
N GLN A 213 -9.57 15.60 3.57
CA GLN A 213 -9.29 16.04 4.94
C GLN A 213 -7.96 16.79 5.13
N GLN A 214 -6.98 16.63 4.22
CA GLN A 214 -5.60 17.10 4.41
C GLN A 214 -5.05 17.96 3.25
N ARG A 215 -5.90 18.68 2.50
CA ARG A 215 -5.40 19.64 1.50
C ARG A 215 -4.47 20.67 2.15
N GLY A 216 -3.20 20.72 1.72
CA GLY A 216 -2.21 21.69 2.16
C GLY A 216 -1.27 21.26 3.28
N ALA A 217 -1.23 19.97 3.65
CA ALA A 217 -0.23 19.46 4.60
C ALA A 217 1.21 19.58 4.02
N PRO A 218 2.22 19.93 4.84
CA PRO A 218 3.60 20.13 4.38
C PRO A 218 4.21 18.83 3.83
N ARG A 219 5.02 18.94 2.77
CA ARG A 219 5.94 17.87 2.33
C ARG A 219 7.01 17.68 3.40
N PHE A 220 7.09 16.50 4.01
CA PHE A 220 8.17 16.12 4.92
C PHE A 220 9.19 15.23 4.22
N GLU A 221 10.44 15.25 4.69
CA GLU A 221 11.53 14.43 4.16
C GLU A 221 11.43 12.97 4.65
N LEU A 222 11.85 12.00 3.83
CA LEU A 222 11.87 10.58 4.22
C LEU A 222 12.75 10.41 5.47
N PRO A 223 12.23 9.88 6.60
CA PRO A 223 13.01 9.70 7.82
C PRO A 223 14.22 8.79 7.60
N ASP A 224 15.38 9.13 8.18
CA ASP A 224 16.55 8.24 8.21
C ASP A 224 16.48 7.24 9.38
N TYR A 225 16.06 6.01 9.11
CA TYR A 225 15.91 4.97 10.14
C TYR A 225 17.23 4.27 10.52
N ARG A 226 18.38 4.62 9.92
CA ARG A 226 19.67 4.01 10.26
C ARG A 226 20.04 4.20 11.73
N LEU A 227 19.68 5.34 12.32
CA LEU A 227 19.90 5.68 13.72
C LEU A 227 19.09 4.78 14.69
N VAL A 228 17.88 4.37 14.29
CA VAL A 228 17.01 3.50 15.09
C VAL A 228 17.55 2.07 15.10
N ASN A 229 18.05 1.59 13.96
CA ASN A 229 18.55 0.21 13.83
C ASN A 229 19.86 -0.04 14.59
N GLN A 230 20.62 1.00 14.89
CA GLN A 230 21.86 0.91 15.69
C GLN A 230 21.63 0.94 17.20
N GLY A 231 20.37 1.01 17.67
CA GLY A 231 20.05 1.10 19.11
C GLY A 231 20.35 2.47 19.73
N GLU A 232 20.71 3.47 18.94
CA GLU A 232 21.07 4.82 19.40
C GLU A 232 19.85 5.73 19.66
N GLY A 233 18.77 5.16 20.22
CA GLY A 233 17.62 5.94 20.70
C GLY A 233 17.87 6.69 22.01
N ARG A 234 19.09 6.67 22.56
CA ARG A 234 19.48 7.33 23.81
C ARG A 234 20.81 8.06 23.70
N THR A 235 20.86 9.16 22.94
CA THR A 235 21.81 10.22 23.27
C THR A 235 21.12 11.58 23.24
N HIS A 236 21.13 12.26 24.39
CA HIS A 236 20.72 13.65 24.54
C HIS A 236 21.46 14.52 23.51
N ARG A 237 20.72 15.14 22.59
CA ARG A 237 21.11 16.43 22.02
C ARG A 237 20.02 17.45 22.37
N PRO A 238 20.34 18.54 23.08
CA PRO A 238 19.37 19.58 23.34
C PRO A 238 19.07 20.28 22.01
N VAL A 239 17.84 20.18 21.52
CA VAL A 239 17.34 21.05 20.46
C VAL A 239 17.14 22.43 21.07
N ALA A 240 18.18 23.25 21.01
CA ALA A 240 18.11 24.66 21.36
C ALA A 240 17.33 25.41 20.26
N ARG A 241 16.19 25.98 20.68
CA ARG A 241 15.58 27.25 20.26
C ARG A 241 15.64 27.62 18.77
N ASN A 242 14.46 27.65 18.15
CA ASN A 242 13.96 28.83 17.42
C ASN A 242 12.44 28.72 17.21
N PHE A 243 11.67 28.92 18.28
CA PHE A 243 10.29 29.41 18.17
C PHE A 243 10.36 30.93 18.39
N SER A 244 10.37 31.70 17.31
CA SER A 244 10.08 33.14 17.38
C SER A 244 8.64 33.36 16.94
N LEU A 245 7.91 34.13 17.75
CA LEU A 245 6.49 34.42 17.66
C LEU A 245 6.12 35.10 16.34
N ALA A 246 4.97 34.71 15.79
CA ALA A 246 4.14 35.57 14.96
C ALA A 246 2.65 35.29 15.26
N ILE A 247 2.19 35.76 16.42
CA ILE A 247 0.76 36.00 16.67
C ILE A 247 0.56 37.50 16.44
N GLY A 248 0.11 37.85 15.24
CA GLY A 248 -0.37 39.18 14.91
C GLY A 248 -1.69 39.44 15.62
N ARG A 249 -1.75 40.52 16.41
CA ARG A 249 -2.97 41.13 16.91
C ARG A 249 -3.80 41.65 15.74
N LEU A 250 -5.10 41.40 15.75
CA LEU A 250 -6.12 42.18 15.04
C LEU A 250 -7.47 41.89 15.69
N VAL A 251 -7.87 42.71 16.68
CA VAL A 251 -9.25 43.16 16.94
C VAL A 251 -9.13 44.47 17.74
N GLU A 252 -9.63 45.57 17.18
CA GLU A 252 -10.10 46.75 17.93
C GLU A 252 -11.43 46.42 18.60
#